data_AF-A0AAX0K477-F1
#
_entry.id   AF-A0AAX0K477-F1
#
_cell.length_a   1.000
_cell.length_b   1.000
_cell.length_c   1.000
_cell.angle_alpha   90.00
_cell.angle_beta   90.00
_cell.angle_gamma   90.00
#
_symmetry.space_group_name_H-M   'P 1'
#
loop_
_entity.id
_entity.type
_entity.pdbx_description
1 polymer ?
#
loop_
_entity_poly.entity_id
_entity_poly.type
_entity_poly.pdbx_seq_one_letter_code
_entity_poly.pdbx_strand_id
1 'polypeptide(L)'
;MFNRKLLVIVVPLMASLLFVLSGCGSSMAGTYHGTSGRTTMTLSKDGTAGYGQIYSDGHTQSWHGKWSVSGDSIHIVLKRNSGFGFDLTGTIHDKNTFELPDKNASGNNGSWNDETFTRSN
;
A
#
# COMPACT_ATOMS: atom_id res chain seq x y z
N MET A 1 15.95 21.69 58.31
CA MET A 1 14.53 21.88 57.94
C MET A 1 14.45 22.02 56.44
N PHE A 2 13.60 21.19 55.82
CA PHE A 2 13.42 21.04 54.39
C PHE A 2 12.80 22.29 53.76
N ASN A 3 13.24 22.66 52.55
CA ASN A 3 12.39 23.20 51.50
C ASN A 3 13.01 22.82 50.16
N ARG A 4 12.66 21.60 49.71
CA ARG A 4 13.01 21.06 48.39
C ARG A 4 12.30 21.92 47.34
N LYS A 5 13.08 22.66 46.55
CA LYS A 5 12.64 23.12 45.23
C LYS A 5 12.29 21.88 44.43
N LEU A 6 11.05 21.77 43.99
CA LEU A 6 10.56 20.71 43.14
C LEU A 6 11.29 20.81 41.79
N LEU A 7 12.42 20.09 41.67
CA LEU A 7 13.09 19.88 40.40
C LEU A 7 12.23 18.89 39.62
N VAL A 8 11.42 19.43 38.71
CA VAL A 8 10.78 18.65 37.64
C VAL A 8 11.91 18.16 36.73
N ILE A 9 12.46 17.00 37.07
CA ILE A 9 13.26 16.19 36.16
C ILE A 9 12.49 14.91 35.97
N VAL A 10 11.52 14.94 35.07
CA VAL A 10 11.01 13.72 34.44
C VAL A 10 11.57 13.74 33.03
N VAL A 11 12.75 13.12 32.95
CA VAL A 11 13.24 12.24 31.88
C VAL A 11 12.75 12.59 30.47
N PRO A 12 13.66 12.90 29.53
CA PRO A 12 13.28 13.32 28.19
C PRO A 12 12.38 12.26 27.55
N LEU A 13 11.31 12.71 26.92
CA LEU A 13 10.48 11.96 25.97
C LEU A 13 11.37 11.43 24.84
N MET A 14 12.13 10.38 25.15
CA MET A 14 13.10 9.71 24.30
C MET A 14 12.63 8.26 24.13
N ALA A 15 11.32 8.09 23.95
CA ALA A 15 10.67 6.81 23.78
C ALA A 15 9.41 7.02 22.93
N SER A 16 9.57 7.16 21.61
CA SER A 16 8.59 6.73 20.59
C SER A 16 8.87 7.27 19.19
N LEU A 17 9.77 8.24 19.00
CA LEU A 17 10.17 8.64 17.65
C LEU A 17 11.21 7.68 17.00
N LEU A 18 11.04 6.38 17.26
CA LEU A 18 11.54 5.31 16.41
C LEU A 18 10.49 4.95 15.36
N PHE A 19 9.86 5.95 14.73
CA PHE A 19 9.37 5.81 13.35
C PHE A 19 10.54 6.05 12.40
N VAL A 20 11.64 5.32 12.62
CA VAL A 20 12.74 5.28 11.68
C VAL A 20 12.32 4.31 10.58
N LEU A 21 11.87 4.90 9.46
CA LEU A 21 11.99 4.34 8.13
C LEU A 21 11.45 2.91 7.93
N SER A 22 10.14 2.72 8.02
CA SER A 22 9.46 1.79 7.08
C SER A 22 9.25 2.46 5.71
N GLY A 23 10.12 3.41 5.35
CA GLY A 23 10.33 3.90 3.99
C GLY A 23 11.16 2.93 3.17
N CYS A 24 10.92 1.62 3.30
CA CYS A 24 11.33 0.62 2.32
C CYS A 24 10.31 0.54 1.17
N GLY A 25 9.60 1.65 0.90
CA GLY A 25 8.72 1.83 -0.26
C GLY A 25 9.42 2.56 -1.42
N SER A 26 10.75 2.65 -1.42
CA SER A 26 11.47 3.39 -2.46
C SER A 26 11.57 2.60 -3.78
N SER A 27 11.89 1.30 -3.72
CA SER A 27 12.21 0.51 -4.92
C SER A 27 11.01 0.35 -5.87
N MET A 28 9.83 0.09 -5.30
CA MET A 28 8.61 -0.15 -6.06
C MET A 28 7.76 1.12 -6.28
N ALA A 29 8.20 2.30 -5.86
CA ALA A 29 7.41 3.52 -6.09
C ALA A 29 7.32 3.88 -7.57
N GLY A 30 6.15 3.82 -8.19
CA GLY A 30 5.98 4.10 -9.61
C GLY A 30 4.53 3.95 -10.04
N THR A 31 4.31 4.14 -11.34
CA THR A 31 3.04 3.84 -12.01
C THR A 31 3.17 2.49 -12.70
N TYR A 32 2.13 1.68 -12.62
CA TYR A 32 2.09 0.34 -13.17
C TYR A 32 0.77 0.12 -13.91
N HIS A 33 0.84 -0.71 -14.94
CA HIS A 33 -0.34 -1.17 -15.69
C HIS A 33 -0.52 -2.66 -15.48
N GLY A 34 -1.74 -3.07 -15.18
CA GLY A 34 -2.08 -4.49 -15.09
C GLY A 34 -2.14 -5.13 -16.48
N THR A 35 -1.94 -6.45 -16.54
CA THR A 35 -1.99 -7.24 -17.78
C THR A 35 -3.31 -7.13 -18.53
N SER A 36 -4.41 -6.78 -17.83
CA SER A 36 -5.70 -6.51 -18.49
C SER A 36 -5.70 -5.26 -19.37
N GLY A 37 -4.71 -4.37 -19.20
CA GLY A 37 -4.64 -3.05 -19.84
C GLY A 37 -5.70 -2.06 -19.35
N ARG A 38 -6.51 -2.46 -18.36
CA ARG A 38 -7.67 -1.70 -17.85
C ARG A 38 -7.51 -1.29 -16.39
N THR A 39 -6.39 -1.66 -15.79
CA THR A 39 -6.07 -1.33 -14.41
C THR A 39 -4.74 -0.57 -14.36
N THR A 40 -4.70 0.41 -13.46
CA THR A 40 -3.51 1.22 -13.20
C THR A 40 -3.29 1.27 -11.70
N MET A 41 -2.05 1.04 -11.27
CA MET A 41 -1.62 1.17 -9.88
C MET A 41 -0.56 2.26 -9.78
N THR A 42 -0.67 3.12 -8.79
CA THR A 42 0.34 4.13 -8.44
C THR A 42 0.81 3.88 -7.02
N LEU A 43 2.10 3.65 -6.86
CA LEU A 43 2.77 3.45 -5.58
C LEU A 43 3.68 4.65 -5.33
N SER A 44 3.37 5.45 -4.32
CA SER A 44 4.17 6.63 -3.94
C SER A 44 5.26 6.27 -2.94
N LYS A 45 6.38 7.01 -2.97
CA LYS A 45 7.52 6.82 -2.05
C LYS A 45 7.17 6.99 -0.57
N ASP A 46 6.10 7.70 -0.27
CA ASP A 46 5.57 7.91 1.08
C ASP A 46 4.69 6.74 1.59
N GLY A 47 4.63 5.65 0.83
CA GLY A 47 3.82 4.47 1.13
C GLY A 47 2.33 4.63 0.80
N THR A 48 1.91 5.70 0.11
CA THR A 48 0.53 5.82 -0.40
C THR A 48 0.34 5.03 -1.69
N ALA A 49 -0.84 4.43 -1.85
CA ALA A 49 -1.24 3.67 -3.03
C ALA A 49 -2.52 4.25 -3.64
N GLY A 50 -2.58 4.25 -4.96
CA GLY A 50 -3.77 4.53 -5.76
C GLY A 50 -4.00 3.41 -6.75
N TYR A 51 -5.24 3.00 -6.91
CA TYR A 51 -5.64 1.96 -7.86
C TYR A 51 -6.83 2.44 -8.66
N GLY A 52 -6.78 2.27 -9.98
CA GLY A 52 -7.85 2.63 -10.89
C GLY A 52 -8.20 1.47 -11.81
N GLN A 53 -9.49 1.29 -12.09
CA GLN A 53 -9.99 0.28 -13.01
C GLN A 53 -11.02 0.87 -13.95
N ILE A 54 -10.88 0.59 -15.24
CA ILE A 54 -11.83 0.92 -16.30
C ILE A 54 -12.66 -0.32 -16.61
N TYR A 55 -13.97 -0.22 -16.44
CA TYR A 55 -14.95 -1.26 -16.76
C TYR A 55 -15.27 -1.28 -18.27
N SER A 56 -15.87 -2.37 -18.75
CA SER A 56 -16.06 -2.60 -20.20
C SER A 56 -17.09 -1.66 -20.80
N ASP A 57 -17.95 -1.10 -19.96
CA ASP A 57 -18.92 -0.05 -20.25
C ASP A 57 -18.30 1.37 -20.19
N GLY A 58 -16.99 1.47 -19.96
CA GLY A 58 -16.25 2.73 -19.84
C GLY A 58 -16.35 3.39 -18.46
N HIS A 59 -17.08 2.80 -17.50
CA HIS A 59 -17.13 3.31 -16.13
C HIS A 59 -15.76 3.18 -15.46
N THR A 60 -15.35 4.18 -14.67
CA THR A 60 -14.07 4.14 -13.95
C THR A 60 -14.30 4.08 -12.44
N GLN A 61 -13.55 3.23 -11.75
CA GLN A 61 -13.49 3.22 -10.29
C GLN A 61 -12.07 3.45 -9.82
N SER A 62 -11.94 4.14 -8.67
CA SER A 62 -10.67 4.37 -8.01
C SER A 62 -10.74 3.99 -6.54
N TRP A 63 -9.59 3.56 -6.03
CA TRP A 63 -9.35 3.24 -4.63
C TRP A 63 -8.05 3.88 -4.17
N HIS A 64 -7.97 4.20 -2.89
CA HIS A 64 -6.79 4.80 -2.28
C HIS A 64 -6.41 4.05 -1.00
N GLY A 65 -5.12 4.05 -0.67
CA GLY A 65 -4.69 3.50 0.59
C GLY A 65 -3.19 3.48 0.75
N LYS A 66 -2.67 2.37 1.25
CA LYS A 66 -1.28 2.22 1.67
C LYS A 66 -0.68 0.95 1.12
N TRP A 67 0.65 0.97 0.96
CA TRP A 67 1.41 -0.19 0.57
C TRP A 67 2.71 -0.29 1.36
N SER A 68 3.26 -1.50 1.40
CA SER A 68 4.55 -1.82 1.99
C SER A 68 5.16 -3.04 1.31
N VAL A 69 6.47 -3.21 1.49
CA VAL A 69 7.22 -4.35 0.94
C VAL A 69 7.95 -5.06 2.07
N SER A 70 7.97 -6.39 2.00
CA SER A 70 8.66 -7.27 2.94
C SER A 70 9.27 -8.43 2.17
N GLY A 71 10.60 -8.40 1.95
CA GLY A 71 11.27 -9.36 1.07
C GLY A 71 10.73 -9.29 -0.35
N ASP A 72 10.39 -10.46 -0.91
CA ASP A 72 9.80 -10.58 -2.26
C ASP A 72 8.26 -10.46 -2.25
N SER A 73 7.69 -9.88 -1.20
CA SER A 73 6.25 -9.69 -1.06
C SER A 73 5.88 -8.21 -0.99
N ILE A 74 4.78 -7.86 -1.65
CA ILE A 74 4.16 -6.53 -1.58
C ILE A 74 2.80 -6.65 -0.91
N HIS A 75 2.55 -5.80 0.08
CA HIS A 75 1.27 -5.73 0.79
C HIS A 75 0.59 -4.41 0.46
N ILE A 76 -0.66 -4.45 0.02
CA ILE A 76 -1.43 -3.28 -0.43
C ILE A 76 -2.82 -3.33 0.20
N VAL A 77 -3.18 -2.24 0.88
CA VAL A 77 -4.51 -2.04 1.45
C VAL A 77 -5.15 -0.85 0.77
N LEU A 78 -6.29 -1.06 0.12
CA LEU A 78 -7.02 -0.07 -0.67
C LEU A 78 -8.44 0.07 -0.14
N LYS A 79 -8.99 1.29 -0.12
CA LYS A 79 -10.38 1.54 0.30
C LYS A 79 -11.04 2.57 -0.61
N ARG A 80 -12.35 2.42 -0.78
CA ARG A 80 -13.27 3.45 -1.28
C ARG A 80 -13.99 4.13 -0.12
N ASN A 81 -14.49 5.33 -0.38
CA ASN A 81 -15.34 6.07 0.56
C ASN A 81 -16.61 5.30 0.97
N SER A 82 -17.08 4.38 0.12
CA SER A 82 -18.23 3.51 0.40
C SER A 82 -17.92 2.32 1.33
N GLY A 83 -16.69 2.18 1.83
CA GLY A 83 -16.29 1.11 2.76
C GLY A 83 -15.82 -0.18 2.08
N PHE A 84 -16.05 -0.35 0.77
CA PHE A 84 -15.47 -1.45 0.00
C PHE A 84 -13.97 -1.24 -0.20
N GLY A 85 -13.16 -2.26 0.08
CA GLY A 85 -11.70 -2.15 0.01
C GLY A 85 -11.01 -3.49 -0.18
N PHE A 86 -9.77 -3.45 -0.63
CA PHE A 86 -8.93 -4.61 -0.86
C PHE A 86 -7.83 -4.70 0.19
N ASP A 87 -7.51 -5.92 0.60
CA ASP A 87 -6.33 -6.25 1.41
C ASP A 87 -5.59 -7.38 0.68
N LEU A 88 -4.56 -6.97 -0.05
CA LEU A 88 -3.87 -7.79 -1.05
C LEU A 88 -2.43 -8.01 -0.62
N THR A 89 -2.00 -9.26 -0.66
CA THR A 89 -0.58 -9.62 -0.55
C THR A 89 -0.18 -10.29 -1.85
N GLY A 90 0.78 -9.69 -2.53
CA GLY A 90 1.29 -10.15 -3.82
C GLY A 90 2.77 -10.49 -3.77
N THR A 91 3.27 -10.97 -4.90
CA THR A 91 4.67 -11.38 -5.09
C THR A 91 5.38 -10.40 -6.01
N ILE A 92 6.58 -9.97 -5.63
CA ILE A 92 7.46 -9.16 -6.46
C ILE A 92 8.31 -10.11 -7.29
N HIS A 93 8.31 -9.96 -8.62
CA HIS A 93 9.17 -10.75 -9.49
C HIS A 93 10.49 -10.02 -9.77
N ASP A 94 10.42 -8.70 -9.94
CA ASP A 94 11.58 -7.83 -10.10
C ASP A 94 11.26 -6.38 -9.70
N LYS A 95 12.21 -5.45 -9.90
CA LYS A 95 12.07 -4.02 -9.54
C LYS A 95 10.96 -3.26 -10.28
N ASN A 96 10.39 -3.85 -11.33
CA ASN A 96 9.42 -3.25 -12.24
C ASN A 96 8.14 -4.09 -12.34
N THR A 97 8.10 -5.29 -11.77
CA THR A 97 6.97 -6.20 -11.90
C THR A 97 6.60 -6.85 -10.57
N PHE A 98 5.30 -6.89 -10.31
CA PHE A 98 4.72 -7.64 -9.20
C PHE A 98 3.36 -8.17 -9.60
N GLU A 99 2.90 -9.20 -8.91
CA GLU A 99 1.61 -9.84 -9.12
C GLU A 99 0.75 -9.70 -7.89
N LEU A 100 -0.52 -9.33 -8.05
CA LEU A 100 -1.50 -9.33 -6.98
C LEU A 100 -2.51 -10.45 -7.23
N PRO A 101 -2.87 -11.21 -6.18
CA PRO A 101 -3.91 -12.22 -6.30
C PRO A 101 -5.27 -11.55 -6.53
N ASP A 102 -6.14 -12.23 -7.29
CA ASP A 102 -7.54 -11.85 -7.36
C ASP A 102 -8.18 -12.00 -5.96
N LYS A 103 -8.34 -10.89 -5.25
CA LYS A 103 -9.28 -10.82 -4.14
C LYS A 103 -10.26 -9.72 -4.41
N ASN A 104 -11.41 -10.08 -4.99
CA ASN A 104 -12.61 -9.31 -4.78
C ASN A 104 -12.83 -9.12 -3.28
N ALA A 105 -13.06 -7.88 -2.86
CA ALA A 105 -13.51 -7.63 -1.51
C ALA A 105 -14.81 -8.39 -1.29
N SER A 106 -14.90 -9.11 -0.17
CA SER A 106 -16.05 -9.93 0.24
C SER A 106 -16.43 -11.08 -0.72
N GLY A 107 -15.72 -12.21 -0.59
CA GLY A 107 -16.39 -13.49 -0.39
C GLY A 107 -17.15 -14.13 -1.56
N ASN A 108 -16.80 -13.86 -2.82
CA ASN A 108 -17.28 -14.71 -3.91
C ASN A 108 -16.14 -15.14 -4.82
N ASN A 109 -15.88 -16.45 -4.78
CA ASN A 109 -14.86 -17.16 -5.54
C ASN A 109 -15.41 -17.35 -6.96
N GLY A 110 -14.80 -16.73 -7.97
CA GLY A 110 -15.33 -16.80 -9.32
C GLY A 110 -14.54 -16.06 -10.38
N SER A 111 -13.42 -16.66 -10.80
CA SER A 111 -12.84 -16.54 -12.14
C SER A 111 -12.22 -15.19 -12.55
N TRP A 112 -11.25 -14.70 -11.77
CA TRP A 112 -10.20 -13.85 -12.36
C TRP A 112 -8.83 -14.48 -12.14
N ASN A 113 -7.95 -14.32 -13.12
CA ASN A 113 -6.56 -14.72 -13.03
C ASN A 113 -5.79 -13.66 -12.23
N ASP A 114 -4.71 -14.08 -11.58
CA ASP A 114 -3.76 -13.16 -10.95
C ASP A 114 -3.35 -12.06 -11.94
N GLU A 115 -3.27 -10.82 -11.46
CA GLU A 115 -2.93 -9.68 -12.31
C GLU A 115 -1.49 -9.25 -12.04
N THR A 116 -0.64 -9.39 -13.07
CA THR A 116 0.71 -8.85 -13.07
C THR A 116 0.66 -7.36 -13.41
N PHE A 117 1.28 -6.55 -12.57
CA PHE A 117 1.47 -5.12 -12.75
C PHE A 117 2.89 -4.85 -13.24
N THR A 118 2.99 -4.20 -14.39
CA THR A 118 4.28 -3.82 -15.00
C THR A 118 4.45 -2.32 -14.97
N ARG A 119 5.62 -1.85 -14.50
CA ARG A 119 5.92 -0.42 -14.35
C ARG A 119 5.90 0.27 -15.71
N SER A 120 5.29 1.45 -15.76
CA SER A 120 5.44 2.39 -16.87
C SER A 120 6.90 2.85 -16.92
N ASN A 121 7.50 2.84 -18.11
CA ASN A 121 8.86 3.34 -18.35
C ASN A 121 8.95 4.86 -18.16
#